data_AF-A0A836FBM9-F1
#
_entry.id   AF-A0A836FBM9-F1
#
_cell.length_a   1.000
_cell.length_b   1.000
_cell.length_c   1.000
_cell.angle_alpha   90.00
_cell.angle_beta   90.00
_cell.angle_gamma   90.00
#
_symmetry.space_group_name_H-M   'P 1'
#
loop_
_entity.id
_entity.type
_entity.pdbx_description
1 polymer ?
#
loop_
_entity_poly.entity_id
_entity_poly.type
_entity_poly.pdbx_seq_one_letter_code
_entity_poly.pdbx_strand_id
1 'polypeptide(L)'
;MNVFLEFWKKLTTIHHDPANKFITIVTRGLRNNILPEDLIPLVQDVVETHPGLTFLKEATEFHSRYVHTVIARIFYCVNRSWSGKISIAELRRSNLLTMIAMLEHEEDINQVTAYFSYEHFYVIYCKFWELDRDHDLFIDKIDLTRHNDHALSTRMIERIFSGAVTRGSKVKNSNDAQQIEGKMSYTEFVWFLLSEEDKNHPTAIEYWFRCMDLDGDGYLSMYELEYFYEEQLRRMEAIGLDTLPFEDCLCQMLDMIHPVIPGKISLNDLKKCKMTSIFFDTFFNLEKYLDHEQRDPFASTRDHDPDGQEVCNYWDRFAAEEYELLVAEESGNEQQEQTLHTIVSWKLSPNVDILIDNSVDMVKDSNSLMNSLDIHVQQSRHDSGDTDYADSDN
;
A
#
# COMPACT_ATOMS: atom_id res chain seq x y z
N MET A 1 20.07 3.19 -36.91
CA MET A 1 19.74 4.45 -36.21
C MET A 1 19.66 4.12 -34.73
N ASN A 2 20.26 4.90 -33.83
CA ASN A 2 20.26 4.55 -32.40
C ASN A 2 18.86 4.82 -31.82
N VAL A 3 18.10 3.74 -31.57
CA VAL A 3 16.70 3.75 -31.10
C VAL A 3 16.55 4.59 -29.83
N PHE A 4 17.53 4.53 -28.91
CA PHE A 4 17.53 5.34 -27.70
C PHE A 4 17.68 6.83 -28.00
N LEU A 5 18.57 7.22 -28.91
CA LEU A 5 18.75 8.63 -29.28
C LEU A 5 17.50 9.22 -29.94
N GLU A 6 16.78 8.43 -30.73
CA GLU A 6 15.52 8.86 -31.35
C GLU A 6 14.41 9.05 -30.30
N PHE A 7 14.27 8.09 -29.39
CA PHE A 7 13.36 8.18 -28.25
C PHE A 7 13.67 9.41 -27.38
N TRP A 8 14.92 9.59 -26.96
CA TRP A 8 15.31 10.67 -26.07
C TRP A 8 15.15 12.07 -26.69
N LYS A 9 15.42 12.19 -28.00
CA LYS A 9 15.16 13.42 -28.76
C LYS A 9 13.67 13.74 -28.79
N LYS A 10 12.82 12.75 -29.09
CA LYS A 10 11.35 12.93 -29.10
C LYS A 10 10.84 13.33 -27.70
N LEU A 11 11.28 12.63 -26.66
CA LEU A 11 10.92 12.90 -25.27
C LEU A 11 11.26 14.33 -24.86
N THR A 12 12.50 14.77 -25.13
CA THR A 12 12.98 16.10 -24.71
C THR A 12 12.34 17.24 -25.50
N THR A 13 11.90 16.98 -26.74
CA THR A 13 11.22 17.98 -27.58
C THR A 13 9.77 18.20 -27.15
N ILE A 14 9.07 17.14 -26.69
CA ILE A 14 7.64 17.18 -26.38
C ILE A 14 7.39 17.46 -24.89
N HIS A 15 8.23 16.95 -23.98
CA HIS A 15 8.01 17.00 -22.54
C HIS A 15 9.12 17.82 -21.86
N HIS A 16 8.73 18.95 -21.27
CA HIS A 16 9.68 19.95 -20.76
C HIS A 16 9.99 19.84 -19.26
N ASP A 17 9.15 19.15 -18.48
CA ASP A 17 9.34 18.99 -17.03
C ASP A 17 9.69 17.55 -16.62
N PRO A 18 10.43 17.35 -15.50
CA PRO A 18 10.84 16.03 -15.04
C PRO A 18 9.67 15.05 -14.81
N ALA A 19 8.56 15.53 -14.24
CA ALA A 19 7.38 14.69 -13.97
C ALA A 19 6.75 14.14 -15.25
N ASN A 20 6.65 14.94 -16.30
CA ASN A 20 6.07 14.52 -17.58
C ASN A 20 7.02 13.59 -18.36
N LYS A 21 8.33 13.83 -18.28
CA LYS A 21 9.34 12.89 -18.80
C LYS A 21 9.24 11.55 -18.10
N PHE A 22 9.21 11.55 -16.77
CA PHE A 22 9.11 10.35 -15.94
C PHE A 22 7.86 9.53 -16.28
N ILE A 23 6.69 10.17 -16.32
CA ILE A 23 5.42 9.51 -16.69
C ILE A 23 5.51 8.87 -18.07
N THR A 24 6.08 9.58 -19.04
CA THR A 24 6.21 9.08 -20.41
C THR A 24 7.18 7.88 -20.47
N ILE A 25 8.24 7.87 -19.67
CA ILE A 25 9.18 6.75 -19.57
C ILE A 25 8.49 5.53 -18.96
N VAL A 26 7.89 5.65 -17.78
CA VAL A 26 7.32 4.49 -17.05
C VAL A 26 6.10 3.91 -17.75
N THR A 27 5.28 4.74 -18.40
CA THR A 27 4.11 4.30 -19.17
C THR A 27 4.43 3.88 -20.60
N ARG A 28 5.70 3.95 -21.02
CA ARG A 28 6.15 3.73 -22.41
C ARG A 28 5.44 4.64 -23.42
N GLY A 29 4.99 5.81 -22.98
CA GLY A 29 4.25 6.79 -23.78
C GLY A 29 2.81 6.40 -24.11
N LEU A 30 2.27 5.36 -23.50
CA LEU A 30 0.91 4.88 -23.75
C LEU A 30 -0.15 5.68 -22.97
N ARG A 31 0.23 6.25 -21.82
CA ARG A 31 -0.71 6.89 -20.87
C ARG A 31 -0.11 8.17 -20.28
N ASN A 32 -0.99 9.03 -19.78
CA ASN A 32 -0.62 10.27 -19.06
C ASN A 32 -0.77 10.13 -17.53
N ASN A 33 -0.90 8.90 -17.04
CA ASN A 33 -1.01 8.55 -15.63
C ASN A 33 -0.27 7.24 -15.36
N ILE A 34 0.22 7.10 -14.14
CA ILE A 34 0.98 5.93 -13.68
C ILE A 34 0.02 5.00 -12.93
N LEU A 35 0.03 3.73 -13.32
CA LEU A 35 -0.59 2.64 -12.57
C LEU A 35 0.45 1.90 -11.71
N PRO A 36 0.05 1.16 -10.67
CA PRO A 36 0.98 0.43 -9.81
C PRO A 36 1.98 -0.43 -10.60
N GLU A 37 1.51 -1.13 -11.62
CA GLU A 37 2.34 -2.00 -12.47
C GLU A 37 3.41 -1.26 -13.27
N ASP A 38 3.22 0.03 -13.57
CA ASP A 38 4.18 0.84 -14.32
C ASP A 38 5.44 1.14 -13.48
N LEU A 39 5.35 1.04 -12.15
CA LEU A 39 6.47 1.27 -11.22
C LEU A 39 7.26 0.01 -10.88
N ILE A 40 6.75 -1.19 -11.21
CA ILE A 40 7.42 -2.46 -10.91
C ILE A 40 8.85 -2.50 -11.47
N PRO A 41 9.10 -2.19 -12.76
CA PRO A 41 10.45 -2.27 -13.31
C PRO A 41 11.44 -1.30 -12.64
N LEU A 42 10.97 -0.13 -12.19
CA LEU A 42 11.80 0.84 -11.49
C LEU A 42 12.23 0.30 -10.13
N VAL A 43 11.29 -0.21 -9.33
CA VAL A 43 11.61 -0.69 -7.99
C VAL A 43 12.45 -1.97 -8.05
N GLN A 44 12.21 -2.83 -9.04
CA GLN A 44 13.07 -4.01 -9.30
C GLN A 44 14.51 -3.61 -9.59
N ASP A 45 14.74 -2.63 -10.47
CA ASP A 45 16.08 -2.12 -10.75
C ASP A 45 16.76 -1.54 -9.49
N VAL A 46 16.01 -0.86 -8.62
CA VAL A 46 16.53 -0.38 -7.33
C VAL A 46 16.97 -1.55 -6.44
N VAL A 47 16.16 -2.61 -6.30
CA VAL A 47 16.54 -3.81 -5.54
C VAL A 47 17.79 -4.49 -6.14
N GLU A 48 17.88 -4.52 -7.46
CA GLU A 48 18.98 -5.18 -8.19
C GLU A 48 20.29 -4.38 -8.20
N THR A 49 20.26 -3.06 -7.96
CA THR A 49 21.44 -2.20 -8.13
C THR A 49 21.89 -1.52 -6.84
N HIS A 50 20.97 -1.21 -5.92
CA HIS A 50 21.29 -0.44 -4.72
C HIS A 50 22.14 -1.25 -3.72
N PRO A 51 23.23 -0.69 -3.17
CA PRO A 51 24.13 -1.40 -2.25
C PRO A 51 23.42 -1.88 -0.98
N GLY A 52 22.57 -1.02 -0.40
CA GLY A 52 21.76 -1.32 0.79
C GLY A 52 20.67 -2.39 0.62
N LEU A 53 20.44 -2.92 -0.60
CA LEU A 53 19.45 -3.99 -0.86
C LEU A 53 20.10 -5.25 -1.44
N THR A 54 21.42 -5.35 -1.44
CA THR A 54 22.16 -6.47 -2.03
C THR A 54 21.77 -7.83 -1.45
N PHE A 55 21.47 -7.90 -0.16
CA PHE A 55 21.02 -9.12 0.53
C PHE A 55 19.63 -9.58 0.07
N LEU A 56 18.77 -8.67 -0.40
CA LEU A 56 17.40 -8.96 -0.82
C LEU A 56 17.33 -9.65 -2.19
N LYS A 57 18.41 -9.60 -2.97
CA LYS A 57 18.48 -10.17 -4.33
C LYS A 57 18.26 -11.67 -4.36
N GLU A 58 18.75 -12.38 -3.34
CA GLU A 58 18.68 -13.85 -3.28
C GLU A 58 17.36 -14.36 -2.70
N ALA A 59 16.61 -13.49 -2.02
CA ALA A 59 15.35 -13.81 -1.35
C ALA A 59 14.13 -13.43 -2.20
N THR A 60 13.75 -14.29 -3.15
CA THR A 60 12.71 -14.02 -4.16
C THR A 60 11.32 -13.70 -3.57
N GLU A 61 10.95 -14.30 -2.46
CA GLU A 61 9.68 -14.02 -1.77
C GLU A 61 9.66 -12.61 -1.18
N PHE A 62 10.70 -12.26 -0.42
CA PHE A 62 10.85 -10.92 0.17
C PHE A 62 11.04 -9.84 -0.90
N HIS A 63 11.69 -10.17 -2.02
CA HIS A 63 11.84 -9.27 -3.16
C HIS A 63 10.48 -8.78 -3.67
N SER A 64 9.57 -9.71 -3.99
CA SER A 64 8.23 -9.37 -4.50
C SER A 64 7.43 -8.54 -3.49
N ARG A 65 7.54 -8.88 -2.20
CA ARG A 65 6.86 -8.17 -1.10
C ARG A 65 7.37 -6.75 -0.93
N TYR A 66 8.69 -6.56 -0.94
CA TYR A 66 9.31 -5.24 -0.86
C TYR A 66 8.85 -4.35 -2.02
N VAL A 67 8.87 -4.87 -3.26
CA VAL A 67 8.40 -4.13 -4.44
C VAL A 67 6.95 -3.67 -4.26
N HIS A 68 6.05 -4.57 -3.84
CA HIS A 68 4.65 -4.21 -3.60
C HIS A 68 4.47 -3.19 -2.47
N THR A 69 5.26 -3.28 -1.40
CA THR A 69 5.20 -2.34 -0.27
C THR A 69 5.66 -0.95 -0.67
N VAL A 70 6.79 -0.84 -1.39
CA VAL A 70 7.28 0.46 -1.89
C VAL A 70 6.23 1.11 -2.80
N ILE A 71 5.66 0.35 -3.74
CA ILE A 71 4.62 0.87 -4.64
C ILE A 71 3.37 1.29 -3.85
N ALA A 72 2.93 0.49 -2.87
CA ALA A 72 1.80 0.84 -2.01
C ALA A 72 2.06 2.14 -1.24
N ARG A 73 3.26 2.32 -0.66
CA ARG A 73 3.69 3.55 0.02
C ARG A 73 3.74 4.75 -0.94
N ILE A 74 4.23 4.57 -2.16
CA ILE A 74 4.23 5.63 -3.19
C ILE A 74 2.80 6.07 -3.49
N PHE A 75 1.88 5.14 -3.72
CA PHE A 75 0.49 5.49 -3.98
C PHE A 75 -0.20 6.10 -2.74
N TYR A 76 0.19 5.68 -1.54
CA TYR A 76 -0.33 6.23 -0.28
C TYR A 76 -0.03 7.72 -0.12
N CYS A 77 1.20 8.16 -0.41
CA CYS A 77 1.58 9.56 -0.28
C CYS A 77 1.26 10.40 -1.54
N VAL A 78 1.45 9.84 -2.74
CA VAL A 78 1.36 10.60 -4.00
C VAL A 78 -0.05 10.63 -4.58
N ASN A 79 -0.79 9.51 -4.56
CA ASN A 79 -2.13 9.43 -5.18
C ASN A 79 -3.23 9.96 -4.24
N ARG A 80 -3.22 11.28 -4.04
CA ARG A 80 -4.16 12.00 -3.17
C ARG A 80 -5.61 11.97 -3.67
N SER A 81 -5.83 11.69 -4.95
CA SER A 81 -7.17 11.60 -5.53
C SER A 81 -7.91 10.28 -5.26
N TRP A 82 -7.25 9.28 -4.67
CA TRP A 82 -7.79 7.93 -4.50
C TRP A 82 -8.22 7.22 -5.79
N SER A 83 -7.80 7.74 -6.94
CA SER A 83 -8.19 7.23 -8.26
C SER A 83 -7.49 5.93 -8.66
N GLY A 84 -6.44 5.53 -7.93
CA GLY A 84 -5.54 4.44 -8.33
C GLY A 84 -4.65 4.81 -9.52
N LYS A 85 -4.60 6.08 -9.90
CA LYS A 85 -3.87 6.60 -11.06
C LYS A 85 -3.11 7.86 -10.67
N ILE A 86 -1.78 7.80 -10.60
CA ILE A 86 -0.98 9.01 -10.32
C ILE A 86 -0.96 9.88 -11.57
N SER A 87 -1.56 11.06 -11.45
CA SER A 87 -1.53 12.10 -12.48
C SER A 87 -0.21 12.88 -12.48
N ILE A 88 0.10 13.55 -13.60
CA ILE A 88 1.25 14.47 -13.69
C ILE A 88 1.18 15.54 -12.59
N ALA A 89 -0.02 16.05 -12.29
CA ALA A 89 -0.19 17.09 -11.28
C ALA A 89 0.07 16.60 -9.85
N GLU A 90 -0.30 15.36 -9.53
CA GLU A 90 0.03 14.74 -8.24
C GLU A 90 1.53 14.48 -8.12
N LEU A 91 2.16 13.96 -9.19
CA LEU A 91 3.60 13.72 -9.21
C LEU A 91 4.41 15.01 -9.03
N ARG A 92 3.96 16.14 -9.60
CA ARG A 92 4.61 17.45 -9.43
C ARG A 92 4.50 17.99 -8.00
N ARG A 93 3.46 17.62 -7.26
CA ARG A 93 3.23 18.08 -5.89
C ARG A 93 3.87 17.16 -4.85
N SER A 94 4.39 16.01 -5.25
CA SER A 94 5.05 15.07 -4.36
C SER A 94 6.57 15.20 -4.39
N ASN A 95 7.22 14.55 -3.43
CA ASN A 95 8.67 14.44 -3.33
C ASN A 95 9.23 13.18 -4.01
N LEU A 96 8.41 12.41 -4.75
CA LEU A 96 8.83 11.09 -5.30
C LEU A 96 10.08 11.17 -6.17
N LEU A 97 10.13 12.13 -7.11
CA LEU A 97 11.28 12.27 -8.01
C LEU A 97 12.54 12.70 -7.27
N THR A 98 12.39 13.51 -6.22
CA THR A 98 13.51 13.91 -5.35
C THR A 98 14.05 12.69 -4.60
N MET A 99 13.17 11.85 -4.04
CA MET A 99 13.57 10.64 -3.33
C MET A 99 14.23 9.60 -4.26
N ILE A 100 13.73 9.44 -5.49
CA ILE A 100 14.39 8.59 -6.49
C ILE A 100 15.81 9.10 -6.79
N ALA A 101 16.01 10.41 -6.92
CA ALA A 101 17.34 10.97 -7.15
C ALA A 101 18.27 10.79 -5.94
N MET A 102 17.75 10.74 -4.72
CA MET A 102 18.54 10.51 -3.51
C MET A 102 19.11 9.10 -3.42
N LEU A 103 18.46 8.09 -4.02
CA LEU A 103 18.94 6.70 -4.04
C LEU A 103 20.31 6.52 -4.71
N GLU A 104 20.72 7.46 -5.57
CA GLU A 104 22.06 7.41 -6.19
C GLU A 104 23.19 7.87 -5.26
N HIS A 105 22.84 8.58 -4.18
CA HIS A 105 23.81 9.25 -3.30
C HIS A 105 23.85 8.65 -1.89
N GLU A 106 22.75 8.07 -1.43
CA GLU A 106 22.64 7.49 -0.10
C GLU A 106 22.86 5.97 -0.18
N GLU A 107 23.92 5.47 0.43
CA GLU A 107 24.23 4.03 0.38
C GLU A 107 23.37 3.21 1.35
N ASP A 108 22.95 3.84 2.45
CA ASP A 108 22.05 3.25 3.44
C ASP A 108 20.59 3.51 3.07
N ILE A 109 19.91 2.46 2.59
CA ILE A 109 18.52 2.54 2.14
C ILE A 109 17.56 2.96 3.27
N ASN A 110 17.92 2.75 4.53
CA ASN A 110 17.08 3.10 5.68
C ASN A 110 17.09 4.60 5.99
N GLN A 111 18.12 5.35 5.55
CA GLN A 111 18.12 6.81 5.63
C GLN A 111 17.12 7.44 4.65
N VAL A 112 16.75 6.72 3.57
CA VAL A 112 15.68 7.12 2.66
C VAL A 112 14.33 6.62 3.19
N THR A 113 13.90 7.21 4.31
CA THR A 113 12.69 6.79 5.05
C THR A 113 11.43 6.88 4.18
N ALA A 114 11.38 7.86 3.28
CA ALA A 114 10.30 8.02 2.32
C ALA A 114 10.35 6.92 1.24
N TYR A 115 9.30 6.09 1.21
CA TYR A 115 9.04 5.02 0.24
C TYR A 115 9.95 3.79 0.33
N PHE A 116 11.28 3.97 0.37
CA PHE A 116 12.25 2.92 0.07
C PHE A 116 12.90 2.23 1.29
N SER A 117 12.81 2.79 2.49
CA SER A 117 13.37 2.16 3.71
C SER A 117 12.99 0.69 3.85
N TYR A 118 14.01 -0.15 4.09
CA TYR A 118 13.86 -1.58 4.28
C TYR A 118 13.32 -1.90 5.68
N GLU A 119 13.75 -1.17 6.71
CA GLU A 119 13.23 -1.30 8.08
C GLU A 119 11.70 -1.16 8.11
N HIS A 120 11.17 -0.15 7.42
CA HIS A 120 9.73 0.06 7.33
C HIS A 120 9.03 -1.11 6.65
N PHE A 121 9.60 -1.62 5.56
CA PHE A 121 9.08 -2.81 4.89
C PHE A 121 9.06 -4.02 5.83
N TYR A 122 10.14 -4.24 6.57
CA TYR A 122 10.30 -5.39 7.45
C TYR A 122 9.25 -5.37 8.56
N VAL A 123 9.04 -4.22 9.23
CA VAL A 123 7.98 -4.07 10.24
C VAL A 123 6.60 -4.36 9.66
N ILE A 124 6.26 -3.77 8.50
CA ILE A 124 4.98 -4.01 7.83
C ILE A 124 4.81 -5.50 7.51
N TYR A 125 5.87 -6.15 7.04
CA TYR A 125 5.83 -7.56 6.68
C TYR A 125 5.67 -8.47 7.89
N CYS A 126 6.41 -8.25 8.98
CA CYS A 126 6.29 -9.04 10.21
C CYS A 126 4.89 -8.91 10.82
N LYS A 127 4.35 -7.70 10.93
CA LYS A 127 2.96 -7.48 11.42
C LYS A 127 1.92 -8.17 10.53
N PHE A 128 2.13 -8.23 9.22
CA PHE A 128 1.26 -9.01 8.33
C PHE A 128 1.38 -10.51 8.60
N TRP A 129 2.61 -11.01 8.70
CA TRP A 129 2.92 -12.43 8.87
C TRP A 129 2.39 -12.99 10.20
N GLU A 130 2.40 -12.18 11.27
CA GLU A 130 1.81 -12.55 12.56
C GLU A 130 0.29 -12.83 12.49
N LEU A 131 -0.40 -12.15 11.57
CA LEU A 131 -1.84 -12.25 11.37
C LEU A 131 -2.20 -13.36 10.38
N ASP A 132 -1.46 -13.49 9.28
CA ASP A 132 -1.64 -14.50 8.22
C ASP A 132 -1.06 -15.87 8.64
N ARG A 133 -1.77 -16.57 9.54
CA ARG A 133 -1.34 -17.85 10.12
C ARG A 133 -1.47 -19.04 9.18
N ASP A 134 -2.36 -18.98 8.20
CA ASP A 134 -2.54 -20.01 7.18
C ASP A 134 -1.69 -19.76 5.92
N HIS A 135 -0.98 -18.63 5.89
CA HIS A 135 -0.04 -18.24 4.83
C HIS A 135 -0.71 -18.19 3.46
N ASP A 136 -1.99 -17.78 3.43
CA ASP A 136 -2.76 -17.65 2.19
C ASP A 136 -2.56 -16.28 1.52
N LEU A 137 -1.80 -15.39 2.16
CA LEU A 137 -1.45 -14.04 1.72
C LEU A 137 -2.63 -13.06 1.74
N PHE A 138 -3.68 -13.42 2.46
CA PHE A 138 -4.82 -12.61 2.77
C PHE A 138 -5.03 -12.53 4.29
N ILE A 139 -5.69 -11.48 4.72
CA ILE A 139 -6.13 -11.30 6.11
C ILE A 139 -7.65 -11.22 6.08
N ASP A 140 -8.32 -12.07 6.87
CA ASP A 140 -9.75 -11.98 7.05
C ASP A 140 -10.11 -11.07 8.24
N LYS A 141 -11.43 -10.90 8.49
CA LYS A 141 -11.90 -10.09 9.62
C LYS A 141 -11.42 -10.61 10.97
N ILE A 142 -11.36 -11.93 11.15
CA ILE A 142 -10.99 -12.58 12.41
C ILE A 142 -9.50 -12.36 12.65
N ASP A 143 -8.67 -12.51 11.63
CA ASP A 143 -7.24 -12.26 11.76
C ASP A 143 -6.99 -10.78 12.09
N LEU A 144 -7.65 -9.85 11.40
CA LEU A 144 -7.51 -8.42 11.71
C LEU A 144 -8.00 -8.05 13.12
N THR A 145 -8.97 -8.77 13.70
CA THR A 145 -9.37 -8.51 15.09
C THR A 145 -8.24 -8.77 16.08
N ARG A 146 -7.27 -9.63 15.77
CA ARG A 146 -6.14 -9.93 16.68
C ARG A 146 -5.03 -8.89 16.63
N HIS A 147 -5.08 -7.96 15.66
CA HIS A 147 -4.09 -6.90 15.55
C HIS A 147 -4.10 -6.00 16.80
N ASN A 148 -2.91 -5.73 17.35
CA ASN A 148 -2.68 -4.94 18.57
C ASN A 148 -3.67 -5.32 19.71
N ASP A 149 -3.70 -6.59 20.09
CA ASP A 149 -4.53 -7.11 21.20
C ASP A 149 -6.01 -6.69 21.16
N HIS A 150 -6.61 -6.74 19.96
CA HIS A 150 -7.98 -6.30 19.73
C HIS A 150 -8.20 -4.80 19.96
N ALA A 151 -7.22 -3.94 19.66
CA ALA A 151 -7.30 -2.48 19.83
C ALA A 151 -8.48 -1.85 19.05
N LEU A 152 -8.71 -2.27 17.82
CA LEU A 152 -9.77 -1.75 16.96
C LEU A 152 -11.14 -2.36 17.26
N SER A 153 -12.19 -1.55 17.16
CA SER A 153 -13.56 -2.01 17.33
C SER A 153 -13.99 -2.94 16.19
N THR A 154 -14.86 -3.91 16.50
CA THR A 154 -15.36 -4.87 15.50
C THR A 154 -16.20 -4.16 14.43
N ARG A 155 -16.99 -3.14 14.80
CA ARG A 155 -17.71 -2.28 13.84
C ARG A 155 -16.74 -1.60 12.88
N MET A 156 -15.59 -1.09 13.36
CA MET A 156 -14.60 -0.47 12.48
C MET A 156 -13.94 -1.48 11.54
N ILE A 157 -13.59 -2.67 12.05
CA ILE A 157 -13.07 -3.76 11.23
C ILE A 157 -14.07 -4.13 10.12
N GLU A 158 -15.37 -4.25 10.43
CA GLU A 158 -16.39 -4.50 9.41
C GLU A 158 -16.42 -3.43 8.32
N ARG A 159 -16.19 -2.17 8.67
CA ARG A 159 -16.13 -1.05 7.72
C ARG A 159 -14.91 -1.13 6.80
N ILE A 160 -13.76 -1.56 7.28
CA ILE A 160 -12.58 -1.77 6.45
C ILE A 160 -12.88 -2.76 5.30
N PHE A 161 -13.55 -3.87 5.63
CA PHE A 161 -13.93 -4.89 4.65
C PHE A 161 -15.22 -4.57 3.86
N SER A 162 -15.88 -3.45 4.13
CA SER A 162 -17.17 -3.11 3.49
C SER A 162 -17.03 -2.62 2.04
N GLY A 163 -15.82 -2.24 1.61
CA GLY A 163 -15.59 -1.54 0.35
C GLY A 163 -15.32 -0.04 0.49
N ALA A 164 -15.33 0.50 1.71
CA ALA A 164 -15.07 1.93 1.96
C ALA A 164 -13.65 2.36 1.53
N VAL A 165 -12.68 1.47 1.72
CA VAL A 165 -11.24 1.73 1.56
C VAL A 165 -10.52 0.69 0.68
N THR A 166 -11.18 -0.40 0.31
CA THR A 166 -10.59 -1.40 -0.60
C THR A 166 -10.55 -0.86 -2.03
N ARG A 167 -9.34 -0.86 -2.62
CA ARG A 167 -9.08 -0.34 -3.97
C ARG A 167 -9.24 -1.40 -5.06
N GLY A 168 -9.50 -2.65 -4.66
CA GLY A 168 -9.88 -3.73 -5.56
C GLY A 168 -11.22 -3.43 -6.20
N SER A 169 -11.21 -3.15 -7.50
CA SER A 169 -12.42 -3.23 -8.33
C SER A 169 -13.04 -4.59 -8.05
N LYS A 170 -14.19 -4.64 -7.36
CA LYS A 170 -14.97 -5.88 -7.21
C LYS A 170 -15.02 -6.51 -8.60
N VAL A 171 -14.26 -7.58 -8.82
CA VAL A 171 -14.17 -8.22 -10.12
C VAL A 171 -15.51 -8.89 -10.29
N LYS A 172 -16.52 -8.15 -10.78
CA LYS A 172 -17.91 -8.62 -10.82
C LYS A 172 -18.13 -9.81 -11.75
N ASN A 173 -17.09 -10.33 -12.42
CA ASN A 173 -17.18 -11.26 -13.53
C ASN A 173 -16.22 -12.47 -13.46
N SER A 174 -15.63 -12.83 -12.31
CA SER A 174 -14.89 -14.08 -12.17
C SER A 174 -15.43 -14.92 -11.00
N ASN A 175 -15.46 -16.24 -11.15
CA ASN A 175 -15.83 -17.17 -10.07
C ASN A 175 -14.89 -17.06 -8.85
N ASP A 176 -13.73 -16.40 -8.99
CA ASP A 176 -12.78 -16.06 -7.91
C ASP A 176 -13.21 -14.84 -7.07
N ALA A 177 -14.17 -14.03 -7.53
CA ALA A 177 -14.65 -12.86 -6.80
C ALA A 177 -15.31 -13.21 -5.47
N GLN A 178 -15.81 -14.45 -5.35
CA GLN A 178 -16.43 -14.97 -4.15
C GLN A 178 -15.41 -15.50 -3.13
N GLN A 179 -14.16 -15.76 -3.55
CA GLN A 179 -13.05 -16.13 -2.65
C GLN A 179 -12.37 -14.91 -2.01
N ILE A 180 -12.43 -13.75 -2.67
CA ILE A 180 -11.84 -12.47 -2.20
C ILE A 180 -12.83 -11.68 -1.34
N GLU A 181 -14.11 -12.08 -1.31
CA GLU A 181 -15.14 -11.39 -0.55
C GLU A 181 -14.91 -11.57 0.96
N GLY A 182 -14.59 -10.48 1.66
CA GLY A 182 -14.29 -10.50 3.10
C GLY A 182 -12.83 -10.77 3.46
N LYS A 183 -11.92 -10.78 2.47
CA LYS A 183 -10.48 -10.89 2.65
C LYS A 183 -9.76 -9.64 2.16
N MET A 184 -8.65 -9.31 2.82
CA MET A 184 -7.80 -8.15 2.53
C MET A 184 -6.47 -8.66 1.98
N SER A 185 -6.02 -8.12 0.85
CA SER A 185 -4.70 -8.44 0.31
C SER A 185 -3.56 -7.78 1.10
N TYR A 186 -2.34 -8.31 0.99
CA TYR A 186 -1.14 -7.67 1.55
C TYR A 186 -1.02 -6.18 1.21
N THR A 187 -1.30 -5.79 -0.04
CA THR A 187 -1.23 -4.37 -0.44
C THR A 187 -2.25 -3.51 0.28
N GLU A 188 -3.44 -4.04 0.58
CA GLU A 188 -4.46 -3.33 1.35
C GLU A 188 -4.11 -3.28 2.83
N PHE A 189 -3.44 -4.31 3.34
CA PHE A 189 -2.90 -4.30 4.70
C PHE A 189 -1.84 -3.22 4.89
N VAL A 190 -0.96 -2.99 3.90
CA VAL A 190 -0.01 -1.87 3.96
C VAL A 190 -0.75 -0.54 4.16
N TRP A 191 -1.86 -0.32 3.44
CA TRP A 191 -2.67 0.89 3.58
C TRP A 191 -3.33 0.99 4.94
N PHE A 192 -3.86 -0.13 5.43
CA PHE A 192 -4.43 -0.22 6.77
C PHE A 192 -3.41 0.16 7.83
N LEU A 193 -2.24 -0.50 7.85
CA LEU A 193 -1.23 -0.31 8.89
C LEU A 193 -0.68 1.12 8.88
N LEU A 194 -0.37 1.67 7.70
CA LEU A 194 0.06 3.07 7.57
C LEU A 194 -1.01 4.07 8.05
N SER A 195 -2.29 3.73 7.91
CA SER A 195 -3.39 4.59 8.37
C SER A 195 -3.66 4.43 9.86
N GLU A 196 -3.45 3.24 10.42
CA GLU A 196 -3.65 2.93 11.84
C GLU A 196 -2.58 3.60 12.70
N GLU A 197 -1.32 3.53 12.28
CA GLU A 197 -0.19 4.01 13.07
C GLU A 197 -0.05 5.55 13.02
N ASP A 198 -0.24 6.18 11.86
CA ASP A 198 -0.28 7.64 11.74
C ASP A 198 -1.64 8.14 11.27
N LYS A 199 -2.57 8.30 12.22
CA LYS A 199 -3.92 8.83 11.98
C LYS A 199 -3.94 10.33 11.64
N ASN A 200 -2.82 11.05 11.80
CA ASN A 200 -2.70 12.46 11.44
C ASN A 200 -2.26 12.64 9.98
N HIS A 201 -1.71 11.60 9.35
CA HIS A 201 -1.40 11.64 7.92
C HIS A 201 -2.66 11.98 7.12
N PRO A 202 -2.62 12.94 6.16
CA PRO A 202 -3.86 13.37 5.51
C PRO A 202 -4.56 12.27 4.71
N THR A 203 -3.83 11.21 4.29
CA THR A 203 -4.41 10.00 3.66
C THR A 203 -5.07 9.10 4.72
N ALA A 204 -4.52 9.00 5.93
CA ALA A 204 -5.15 8.25 7.03
C ALA A 204 -6.45 8.92 7.48
N ILE A 205 -6.48 10.25 7.54
CA ILE A 205 -7.72 11.00 7.82
C ILE A 205 -8.79 10.67 6.78
N GLU A 206 -8.43 10.64 5.49
CA GLU A 206 -9.35 10.23 4.42
C GLU A 206 -9.77 8.75 4.55
N TYR A 207 -8.85 7.87 4.94
CA TYR A 207 -9.10 6.44 5.15
C TYR A 207 -10.15 6.22 6.24
N TRP A 208 -9.92 6.76 7.44
CA TRP A 208 -10.82 6.57 8.58
C TRP A 208 -12.13 7.32 8.40
N PHE A 209 -12.12 8.51 7.80
CA PHE A 209 -13.35 9.22 7.45
C PHE A 209 -14.25 8.38 6.54
N ARG A 210 -13.70 7.76 5.50
CA ARG A 210 -14.47 6.85 4.61
C ARG A 210 -15.03 5.64 5.35
N CYS A 211 -14.32 5.13 6.35
CA CYS A 211 -14.81 4.03 7.17
C CYS A 211 -15.95 4.49 8.10
N MET A 212 -15.86 5.68 8.68
CA MET A 212 -16.86 6.23 9.60
C MET A 212 -18.12 6.77 8.91
N ASP A 213 -17.97 7.30 7.70
CA ASP A 213 -19.07 7.76 6.84
C ASP A 213 -19.83 6.52 6.32
N LEU A 214 -20.93 6.18 7.00
CA LEU A 214 -21.69 4.95 6.76
C LEU A 214 -22.56 5.09 5.50
N ASP A 215 -23.15 6.26 5.30
CA ASP A 215 -24.06 6.54 4.19
C ASP A 215 -23.36 7.16 2.96
N GLY A 216 -22.13 7.66 3.12
CA GLY A 216 -21.32 8.23 2.05
C GLY A 216 -21.74 9.64 1.66
N ASP A 217 -22.44 10.38 2.53
CA ASP A 217 -22.92 11.74 2.26
C ASP A 217 -21.83 12.82 2.38
N GLY A 218 -20.64 12.44 2.88
CA GLY A 218 -19.49 13.33 3.06
C GLY A 218 -19.46 14.09 4.39
N TYR A 219 -20.33 13.73 5.34
CA TYR A 219 -20.39 14.28 6.69
C TYR A 219 -20.56 13.16 7.73
N LEU A 220 -19.92 13.29 8.89
CA LEU A 220 -20.22 12.44 10.04
C LEU A 220 -21.37 13.07 10.83
N SER A 221 -22.48 12.34 10.84
CA SER A 221 -23.69 12.63 11.60
C SER A 221 -23.58 12.12 13.04
N MET A 222 -24.42 12.65 13.93
CA MET A 222 -24.48 12.19 15.33
C MET A 222 -24.82 10.69 15.43
N TYR A 223 -25.65 10.17 14.51
CA TYR A 223 -26.01 8.76 14.46
C TYR A 223 -24.79 7.87 14.19
N GLU A 224 -23.93 8.25 13.25
CA GLU A 224 -22.73 7.48 12.93
C GLU A 224 -21.72 7.50 14.06
N LEU A 225 -21.54 8.67 14.70
CA LEU A 225 -20.67 8.81 15.87
C LEU A 225 -21.16 7.96 17.05
N GLU A 226 -22.47 8.00 17.33
CA GLU A 226 -23.10 7.18 18.37
C GLU A 226 -22.93 5.68 18.05
N TYR A 227 -23.08 5.30 16.79
CA TYR A 227 -22.86 3.92 16.34
C TYR A 227 -21.43 3.44 16.64
N PHE A 228 -20.37 4.21 16.40
CA PHE A 228 -19.04 3.72 16.80
C PHE A 228 -18.82 3.78 18.32
N TYR A 229 -19.31 4.85 18.97
CA TYR A 229 -19.11 5.07 20.39
C TYR A 229 -19.82 4.04 21.28
N GLU A 230 -20.99 3.53 20.89
CA GLU A 230 -21.73 2.50 21.64
C GLU A 230 -20.91 1.21 21.83
N GLU A 231 -20.09 0.83 20.84
CA GLU A 231 -19.17 -0.30 21.01
C GLU A 231 -18.01 0.05 21.94
N GLN A 232 -17.43 1.24 21.80
CA GLN A 232 -16.36 1.71 22.69
C GLN A 232 -16.80 1.73 24.15
N LEU A 233 -18.00 2.24 24.44
CA LEU A 233 -18.59 2.24 25.78
C LEU A 233 -18.63 0.83 26.36
N ARG A 234 -19.18 -0.15 25.62
CA ARG A 234 -19.23 -1.55 26.07
C ARG A 234 -17.85 -2.14 26.33
N ARG A 235 -16.85 -1.78 25.53
CA ARG A 235 -15.47 -2.26 25.70
C ARG A 235 -14.79 -1.62 26.91
N MET A 236 -15.00 -0.33 27.16
CA MET A 236 -14.50 0.38 28.34
C MET A 236 -15.14 -0.15 29.64
N GLU A 237 -16.46 -0.38 29.62
CA GLU A 237 -17.20 -0.98 30.74
C GLU A 237 -16.70 -2.40 31.06
N ALA A 238 -16.34 -3.19 30.04
CA ALA A 238 -15.80 -4.53 30.23
C ALA A 238 -14.44 -4.55 30.97
N ILE A 239 -13.66 -3.47 30.87
CA ILE A 239 -12.38 -3.29 31.57
C ILE A 239 -12.59 -2.61 32.94
N GLY A 240 -13.80 -2.14 33.22
CA GLY A 240 -14.18 -1.50 34.49
C GLY A 240 -13.80 -0.01 34.57
N LEU A 241 -13.70 0.67 33.42
CA LEU A 241 -13.49 2.11 33.36
C LEU A 241 -14.81 2.86 33.46
N ASP A 242 -14.78 4.00 34.17
CA ASP A 242 -15.90 4.93 34.19
C ASP A 242 -16.01 5.62 32.84
N THR A 243 -17.11 5.39 32.13
CA THR A 243 -17.34 5.92 30.80
C THR A 243 -18.09 7.24 30.83
N LEU A 244 -17.81 8.07 29.83
CA LEU A 244 -18.49 9.34 29.63
C LEU A 244 -19.76 9.09 28.79
N PRO A 245 -20.93 9.68 29.13
CA PRO A 245 -22.10 9.61 28.26
C PRO A 245 -21.82 10.17 26.85
N PHE A 246 -22.50 9.63 25.84
CA PHE A 246 -22.29 10.05 24.44
C PHE A 246 -22.50 11.56 24.24
N GLU A 247 -23.50 12.16 24.87
CA GLU A 247 -23.79 13.60 24.74
C GLU A 247 -22.61 14.47 25.21
N ASP A 248 -21.97 14.10 26.32
CA ASP A 248 -20.81 14.80 26.85
C ASP A 248 -19.58 14.57 25.96
N CYS A 249 -19.38 13.34 25.47
CA CYS A 249 -18.28 12.99 24.57
C CYS A 249 -18.40 13.78 23.26
N LEU A 250 -19.60 13.81 22.70
CA LEU A 250 -19.91 14.55 21.48
C LEU A 250 -19.63 16.05 21.67
N CYS A 251 -19.99 16.64 22.81
CA CYS A 251 -19.68 18.04 23.09
C CYS A 251 -18.17 18.29 23.09
N GLN A 252 -17.38 17.44 23.78
CA GLN A 252 -15.92 17.56 23.79
C GLN A 252 -15.32 17.44 22.39
N MET A 253 -15.79 16.47 21.59
CA MET A 253 -15.30 16.27 20.22
C MET A 253 -15.68 17.44 19.29
N LEU A 254 -16.89 18.00 19.42
CA LEU A 254 -17.33 19.15 18.65
C LEU A 254 -16.57 20.42 19.03
N ASP A 255 -16.27 20.62 20.31
CA ASP A 255 -15.45 21.74 20.78
C ASP A 255 -14.01 21.63 20.27
N MET A 256 -13.46 20.41 20.22
CA MET A 256 -12.13 20.14 19.67
C MET A 256 -12.03 20.37 18.16
N ILE A 257 -13.00 19.85 17.38
CA ILE A 257 -12.97 19.93 15.91
C ILE A 257 -13.44 21.29 15.40
N HIS A 258 -14.38 21.92 16.10
CA HIS A 258 -15.00 23.18 15.74
C HIS A 258 -15.55 23.17 14.29
N PRO A 259 -16.50 22.28 13.97
CA PRO A 259 -16.98 22.10 12.59
C PRO A 259 -17.65 23.36 12.06
N VAL A 260 -17.48 23.61 10.76
CA VAL A 260 -18.09 24.79 10.09
C VAL A 260 -19.62 24.73 10.14
N ILE A 261 -20.20 23.53 10.03
CA ILE A 261 -21.63 23.31 10.16
C ILE A 261 -21.91 22.65 11.51
N PRO A 262 -22.66 23.29 12.42
CA PRO A 262 -22.96 22.72 13.72
C PRO A 262 -23.61 21.34 13.61
N GLY A 263 -23.07 20.37 14.35
CA GLY A 263 -23.58 18.99 14.39
C GLY A 263 -23.28 18.13 13.15
N LYS A 264 -22.47 18.62 12.20
CA LYS A 264 -22.00 17.85 11.04
C LYS A 264 -20.50 18.03 10.85
N ILE A 265 -19.74 16.95 10.97
CA ILE A 265 -18.28 16.99 10.83
C ILE A 265 -17.91 16.60 9.40
N SER A 266 -17.30 17.51 8.64
CA SER A 266 -16.80 17.19 7.30
C SER A 266 -15.34 16.70 7.36
N LEU A 267 -14.91 16.00 6.31
CA LEU A 267 -13.49 15.64 6.12
C LEU A 267 -12.56 16.86 6.19
N ASN A 268 -13.02 18.01 5.69
CA ASN A 268 -12.23 19.24 5.69
C ASN A 268 -12.09 19.81 7.11
N ASP A 269 -13.08 19.61 7.98
CA ASP A 269 -12.99 20.01 9.39
C ASP A 269 -11.93 19.17 10.10
N LEU A 270 -11.94 17.84 9.90
CA LEU A 270 -10.93 16.93 10.45
C LEU A 270 -9.52 17.19 9.91
N LYS A 271 -9.36 17.62 8.66
CA LYS A 271 -8.03 17.99 8.15
C LYS A 271 -7.50 19.31 8.69
N LYS A 272 -8.39 20.21 9.10
CA LYS A 272 -8.01 21.48 9.75
C LYS A 272 -7.73 21.28 11.22
N CYS A 273 -8.45 20.35 11.86
CA CYS A 273 -8.15 19.89 13.19
C CYS A 273 -6.77 19.21 13.17
N LYS A 274 -5.90 19.59 14.10
CA LYS A 274 -4.59 18.94 14.28
C LYS A 274 -4.63 17.83 15.34
N MET A 275 -5.80 17.58 15.92
CA MET A 275 -6.03 16.59 16.99
C MET A 275 -6.90 15.44 16.51
N THR A 276 -6.77 15.11 15.23
CA THR A 276 -7.65 14.18 14.53
C THR A 276 -7.39 12.72 14.91
N SER A 277 -6.16 12.38 15.30
CA SER A 277 -5.85 11.09 15.91
C SER A 277 -6.68 10.83 17.16
N ILE A 278 -6.80 11.81 18.05
CA ILE A 278 -7.57 11.69 19.30
C ILE A 278 -9.04 11.44 18.98
N PHE A 279 -9.61 12.22 18.05
CA PHE A 279 -10.99 12.02 17.61
C PHE A 279 -11.23 10.57 17.16
N PHE A 280 -10.39 10.05 16.27
CA PHE A 280 -10.53 8.68 15.77
C PHE A 280 -10.35 7.63 16.87
N ASP A 281 -9.33 7.77 17.71
CA ASP A 281 -9.06 6.82 18.78
C ASP A 281 -10.24 6.76 19.77
N THR A 282 -10.84 7.89 20.13
CA THR A 282 -12.05 7.95 20.98
C THR A 282 -13.21 7.09 20.43
N PHE A 283 -13.42 7.05 19.12
CA PHE A 283 -14.56 6.33 18.53
C PHE A 283 -14.29 4.86 18.22
N PHE A 284 -13.04 4.41 18.04
CA PHE A 284 -12.81 3.02 17.62
C PHE A 284 -11.48 2.37 18.03
N ASN A 285 -10.51 3.09 18.59
CA ASN A 285 -9.25 2.49 19.06
C ASN A 285 -9.14 2.66 20.58
N LEU A 286 -9.41 1.57 21.32
CA LEU A 286 -9.44 1.61 22.77
C LEU A 286 -8.04 1.77 23.39
N GLU A 287 -7.03 1.07 22.87
CA GLU A 287 -5.68 1.11 23.43
C GLU A 287 -5.09 2.51 23.32
N LYS A 288 -5.08 3.08 22.11
CA LYS A 288 -4.56 4.44 21.87
C LYS A 288 -5.40 5.51 22.58
N TYR A 289 -6.70 5.29 22.75
CA TYR A 289 -7.54 6.18 23.58
C TYR A 289 -7.07 6.22 25.04
N LEU A 290 -6.77 5.06 25.64
CA LEU A 290 -6.29 4.99 27.02
C LEU A 290 -4.93 5.67 27.19
N ASP A 291 -4.06 5.57 26.19
CA ASP A 291 -2.77 6.26 26.19
C ASP A 291 -2.93 7.78 26.15
N HIS A 292 -3.91 8.30 25.39
CA HIS A 292 -4.20 9.74 25.35
C HIS A 292 -4.77 10.25 26.67
N GLU A 293 -5.64 9.47 27.33
CA GLU A 293 -6.19 9.83 28.65
C GLU A 293 -5.12 9.86 29.75
N GLN A 294 -4.11 9.00 29.65
CA GLN A 294 -3.00 8.94 30.61
C GLN A 294 -1.90 9.97 30.31
N ARG A 295 -1.81 10.47 29.07
CA ARG A 295 -0.83 11.50 28.68
C ARG A 295 -1.21 12.85 29.27
N ASP A 296 -0.22 13.54 29.82
CA ASP A 296 -0.37 14.91 30.33
C ASP A 296 -0.86 15.84 29.19
N PRO A 297 -1.97 16.60 29.36
CA PRO A 297 -2.47 17.56 28.38
C PRO A 297 -1.43 18.57 27.87
N PHE A 298 -0.38 18.83 28.64
CA PHE A 298 0.70 19.75 28.31
C PHE A 298 1.88 19.10 27.55
N ALA A 299 1.92 17.77 27.42
CA ALA A 299 2.96 17.07 26.66
C ALA A 299 2.78 17.28 25.15
N SER A 300 1.54 17.22 24.67
CA SER A 300 1.18 17.34 23.24
C SER A 300 1.51 18.71 22.64
N THR A 301 1.68 19.76 23.46
CA THR A 301 2.03 21.11 22.98
C THR A 301 3.52 21.27 22.67
N ARG A 302 4.37 20.34 23.11
CA ARG A 302 5.82 20.37 22.84
C ARG A 302 6.22 19.68 21.54
N ASP A 303 5.33 18.87 20.96
CA ASP A 303 5.57 18.06 19.77
C ASP A 303 4.92 18.65 18.50
N HIS A 304 4.67 19.96 18.46
CA HIS A 304 4.12 20.65 17.29
C HIS A 304 5.13 21.66 16.72
N ASP A 305 5.99 21.19 15.82
CA ASP A 305 6.81 22.01 14.93
C ASP A 305 6.02 22.29 13.63
N PRO A 306 5.81 23.57 13.24
CA PRO A 306 4.84 23.91 12.18
C PRO A 306 5.33 23.68 10.73
N ASP A 307 6.56 23.19 10.52
CA ASP A 307 7.04 22.81 9.19
C ASP A 307 6.62 21.37 8.89
N GLY A 308 5.99 21.13 7.73
CA GLY A 308 5.34 19.87 7.34
C GLY A 308 6.24 18.62 7.19
N GLN A 309 7.34 18.54 7.93
CA GLN A 309 8.23 17.40 8.09
C GLN A 309 7.68 16.35 9.08
N GLU A 310 6.68 16.69 9.91
CA GLU A 310 6.14 15.81 10.97
C GLU A 310 5.42 14.55 10.44
N VAL A 311 4.86 14.60 9.23
CA VAL A 311 4.01 13.52 8.68
C VAL A 311 4.81 12.24 8.34
N CYS A 312 6.14 12.33 8.26
CA CYS A 312 7.02 11.16 8.18
C CYS A 312 7.57 10.77 9.55
N ASN A 313 7.71 11.71 10.50
CA ASN A 313 8.40 11.46 11.76
C ASN A 313 7.67 10.44 12.67
N TYR A 314 6.34 10.43 12.72
CA TYR A 314 5.60 9.47 13.57
C TYR A 314 5.75 8.03 13.07
N TRP A 315 5.49 7.79 11.77
CA TRP A 315 5.67 6.48 11.17
C TRP A 315 7.14 6.04 11.23
N ASP A 316 8.07 6.93 10.90
CA ASP A 316 9.50 6.63 10.89
C ASP A 316 9.98 6.26 12.31
N ARG A 317 9.54 6.97 13.35
CA ARG A 317 9.84 6.65 14.75
C ARG A 317 9.26 5.30 15.16
N PHE A 318 7.98 5.06 14.86
CA PHE A 318 7.31 3.79 15.18
C PHE A 318 8.02 2.61 14.50
N ALA A 319 8.32 2.74 13.21
CA ALA A 319 8.98 1.68 12.47
C ALA A 319 10.41 1.42 12.99
N ALA A 320 11.15 2.45 13.40
CA ALA A 320 12.46 2.27 14.02
C ALA A 320 12.38 1.55 15.37
N GLU A 321 11.44 1.93 16.24
CA GLU A 321 11.21 1.31 17.56
C GLU A 321 10.79 -0.18 17.41
N GLU A 322 9.82 -0.47 16.54
CA GLU A 322 9.36 -1.84 16.28
C GLU A 322 10.45 -2.70 15.62
N TYR A 323 11.23 -2.12 14.70
CA TYR A 323 12.33 -2.84 14.07
C TYR A 323 13.40 -3.22 15.11
N GLU A 324 13.76 -2.31 16.01
CA GLU A 324 14.70 -2.59 17.09
C GLU A 324 14.19 -3.71 18.01
N LEU A 325 12.89 -3.71 18.35
CA LEU A 325 12.26 -4.78 19.14
C LEU A 325 12.31 -6.13 18.42
N LEU A 326 11.93 -6.20 17.14
CA LEU A 326 11.95 -7.43 16.35
C LEU A 326 13.37 -8.02 16.24
N VAL A 327 14.37 -7.17 16.01
CA VAL A 327 15.78 -7.58 15.95
C VAL A 327 16.28 -8.07 17.33
N ALA A 328 15.83 -7.42 18.42
CA ALA A 328 16.17 -7.83 19.78
C ALA A 328 15.54 -9.17 20.16
N GLU A 329 14.30 -9.45 19.75
CA GLU A 329 13.63 -10.74 19.95
C GLU A 329 14.30 -11.88 19.19
N GLU A 330 14.74 -11.63 17.96
CA GLU A 330 15.50 -12.60 17.16
C GLU A 330 16.85 -12.91 17.83
N SER A 331 17.56 -11.87 18.30
CA SER A 331 18.85 -12.01 19.01
C SER A 331 18.72 -12.66 20.39
N GLY A 332 17.59 -12.48 21.07
CA GLY A 332 17.28 -13.08 22.38
C GLY A 332 16.94 -14.57 22.28
N ASN A 333 16.26 -14.97 21.20
CA ASN A 333 15.95 -16.38 20.93
C ASN A 333 17.21 -17.19 20.59
N GLU A 334 18.23 -16.60 19.95
CA GLU A 334 19.53 -17.26 19.72
C GLU A 334 20.26 -17.65 21.02
N GLN A 335 20.06 -16.92 22.13
CA GLN A 335 20.66 -17.26 23.43
C GLN A 335 19.92 -18.39 24.18
N GLN A 336 18.64 -18.64 23.87
CA GLN A 336 17.90 -19.79 24.41
C GLN A 336 18.09 -21.07 23.58
N GLU A 337 18.54 -20.96 22.32
CA GLU A 337 18.73 -22.09 21.41
C GLU A 337 19.94 -22.99 21.70
N GLN A 338 20.88 -22.59 22.58
CA GLN A 338 22.02 -23.46 22.94
C GLN A 338 21.65 -24.64 23.85
N THR A 339 20.40 -24.75 24.32
CA THR A 339 19.94 -25.89 25.15
C THR A 339 18.89 -26.78 24.48
N LEU A 340 18.44 -26.46 23.27
CA LEU A 340 17.49 -27.27 22.49
C LEU A 340 17.90 -27.36 21.00
N HIS A 341 19.17 -27.64 20.74
CA HIS A 341 19.59 -28.21 19.45
C HIS A 341 18.86 -29.55 19.22
N THR A 342 17.71 -29.54 18.55
CA THR A 342 17.17 -30.59 17.65
C THR A 342 15.81 -30.22 16.98
N ILE A 343 15.10 -29.14 17.34
CA ILE A 343 13.77 -28.87 16.71
C ILE A 343 13.56 -27.39 16.37
N VAL A 344 14.15 -26.90 15.28
CA VAL A 344 13.48 -26.10 14.23
C VAL A 344 14.32 -26.25 12.95
N SER A 345 14.05 -27.29 12.18
CA SER A 345 14.45 -27.34 10.78
C SER A 345 13.34 -26.64 10.01
N TRP A 346 13.65 -25.54 9.32
CA TRP A 346 12.77 -24.93 8.31
C TRP A 346 12.47 -25.96 7.21
N LYS A 347 11.51 -26.83 7.46
CA LYS A 347 10.94 -27.72 6.46
C LYS A 347 9.75 -27.03 5.84
N LEU A 348 9.97 -26.57 4.60
CA LEU A 348 8.90 -26.40 3.62
C LEU A 348 7.96 -27.60 3.69
N SER A 349 6.66 -27.34 3.89
CA SER A 349 5.64 -28.35 3.65
C SER A 349 5.38 -28.44 2.14
N PRO A 350 5.45 -29.63 1.52
CA PRO A 350 5.30 -29.80 0.09
C PRO A 350 3.81 -29.98 -0.23
N ASN A 351 3.10 -28.91 -0.61
CA ASN A 351 1.76 -29.03 -1.21
C ASN A 351 1.28 -27.74 -1.92
N VAL A 352 2.17 -27.08 -2.67
CA VAL A 352 1.80 -25.99 -3.59
C VAL A 352 2.21 -26.36 -5.01
N ASP A 353 1.77 -27.54 -5.47
CA ASP A 353 1.90 -27.98 -6.87
C ASP A 353 0.57 -28.54 -7.37
N ILE A 354 -0.53 -27.79 -7.19
CA ILE A 354 -1.77 -27.88 -8.00
C ILE A 354 -2.46 -26.53 -7.82
N LEU A 355 -2.28 -25.61 -8.78
CA LEU A 355 -3.20 -24.53 -9.21
C LEU A 355 -2.51 -23.38 -9.97
N ILE A 356 -1.20 -23.46 -10.25
CA ILE A 356 -0.51 -22.55 -11.18
C ILE A 356 -0.25 -23.27 -12.50
N ASP A 357 -1.31 -23.57 -13.26
CA ASP A 357 -1.17 -24.01 -14.66
C ASP A 357 -2.11 -23.27 -15.64
N ASN A 358 -2.69 -22.13 -15.22
CA ASN A 358 -3.59 -21.37 -16.09
C ASN A 358 -3.30 -19.86 -16.17
N SER A 359 -2.07 -19.42 -15.90
CA SER A 359 -1.69 -18.01 -16.14
C SER A 359 -0.29 -17.78 -16.73
N VAL A 360 0.36 -18.82 -17.25
CA VAL A 360 1.68 -18.71 -17.90
C VAL A 360 1.61 -18.60 -19.44
N ASP A 361 0.41 -18.62 -20.03
CA ASP A 361 0.27 -18.62 -21.51
C ASP A 361 -0.04 -17.27 -22.17
N MET A 362 -0.01 -16.14 -21.43
CA MET A 362 -0.24 -14.81 -22.04
C MET A 362 1.03 -13.96 -22.24
N VAL A 363 2.22 -14.47 -21.92
CA VAL A 363 3.49 -13.71 -22.05
C VAL A 363 4.40 -14.25 -23.17
N LYS A 364 4.11 -15.42 -23.76
CA LYS A 364 4.92 -15.98 -24.85
C LYS A 364 4.59 -15.42 -26.25
N ASP A 365 3.40 -14.86 -26.46
CA ASP A 365 2.98 -14.39 -27.79
C ASP A 365 3.47 -12.99 -28.18
N SER A 366 4.11 -12.25 -27.27
CA SER A 366 4.65 -10.92 -27.58
C SER A 366 6.05 -10.96 -28.22
N ASN A 367 6.77 -12.09 -28.11
CA ASN A 367 8.13 -12.25 -28.65
C ASN A 367 8.17 -12.94 -30.04
N SER A 368 7.02 -13.36 -30.59
CA SER A 368 6.94 -14.01 -31.92
C SER A 368 6.78 -13.02 -33.08
N LEU A 369 6.30 -11.80 -32.83
CA LEU A 369 5.99 -10.82 -33.88
C LEU A 369 7.19 -9.95 -34.33
N MET A 370 8.38 -10.14 -33.76
CA MET A 370 9.56 -9.33 -34.10
C MET A 370 10.53 -10.00 -35.10
N ASN A 371 10.23 -11.21 -35.58
CA ASN A 371 11.11 -12.01 -36.46
C ASN A 371 10.51 -12.36 -37.84
N SER A 372 9.52 -11.61 -38.35
CA SER A 372 8.93 -11.87 -39.69
C SER A 372 8.75 -10.63 -40.58
N LEU A 373 9.62 -9.65 -40.44
CA LEU A 373 9.69 -8.50 -41.36
C LEU A 373 11.11 -8.27 -41.84
N ASP A 374 11.69 -9.31 -42.46
CA ASP A 374 12.74 -9.15 -43.46
C ASP A 374 12.65 -10.33 -44.42
N ILE A 375 12.84 -10.05 -45.72
CA ILE A 375 12.76 -10.95 -46.88
C ILE A 375 11.36 -11.01 -47.55
N HIS A 376 11.08 -9.99 -48.39
CA HIS A 376 10.45 -10.24 -49.69
C HIS A 376 11.01 -9.32 -50.79
N VAL A 377 12.07 -9.83 -51.39
CA VAL A 377 12.56 -9.76 -52.77
C VAL A 377 11.74 -8.91 -53.78
N GLN A 378 12.41 -7.88 -54.31
CA GLN A 378 12.26 -7.38 -55.67
C GLN A 378 12.90 -8.36 -56.68
N GLN A 379 12.25 -8.52 -57.84
CA GLN A 379 12.78 -8.85 -59.20
C GLN A 379 12.14 -10.05 -59.94
N SER A 380 11.21 -9.68 -60.81
CA SER A 380 11.03 -10.04 -62.23
C SER A 380 11.93 -11.09 -62.95
N ARG A 381 11.21 -11.98 -63.68
CA ARG A 381 11.34 -12.42 -65.11
C ARG A 381 12.52 -13.29 -65.60
N HIS A 382 12.20 -14.52 -66.03
CA HIS A 382 12.38 -15.18 -67.36
C HIS A 382 12.25 -16.71 -67.15
N ASP A 383 11.23 -17.43 -67.65
CA ASP A 383 10.89 -17.89 -69.02
C ASP A 383 11.56 -19.23 -69.45
N SER A 384 10.80 -20.02 -70.22
CA SER A 384 11.02 -21.34 -70.87
C SER A 384 10.94 -22.61 -69.98
N GLY A 385 10.22 -23.69 -70.30
CA GLY A 385 9.36 -24.08 -71.42
C GLY A 385 9.11 -25.61 -71.40
N ASP A 386 7.96 -26.06 -71.94
CA ASP A 386 7.59 -27.43 -72.41
C ASP A 386 7.48 -28.60 -71.38
N THR A 387 6.55 -29.58 -71.44
CA THR A 387 5.57 -30.07 -72.45
C THR A 387 4.58 -31.07 -71.80
N ASP A 388 3.33 -31.06 -72.28
CA ASP A 388 2.30 -32.11 -72.52
C ASP A 388 2.25 -33.46 -71.75
N TYR A 389 1.05 -33.86 -71.27
CA TYR A 389 0.11 -34.79 -71.95
C TYR A 389 -1.07 -35.28 -71.05
N ALA A 390 -2.28 -35.24 -71.63
CA ALA A 390 -3.45 -36.16 -71.56
C ALA A 390 -4.08 -36.57 -70.20
N ASP A 391 -5.37 -36.26 -69.96
CA ASP A 391 -6.59 -37.08 -70.28
C ASP A 391 -6.74 -38.28 -69.31
N SER A 392 -7.76 -38.49 -68.49
CA SER A 392 -9.20 -38.56 -68.79
C SER A 392 -9.98 -38.93 -67.51
N ASP A 393 -11.28 -38.67 -67.53
CA ASP A 393 -12.29 -39.00 -66.50
C ASP A 393 -12.32 -40.47 -66.06
N ASN A 394 -12.46 -40.72 -64.75
CA ASN A 394 -13.59 -41.43 -64.13
C ASN A 394 -13.55 -41.38 -62.60
#